data_AF-A0A1V2IWZ3-F1
#
_entry.id   AF-A0A1V2IWZ3-F1
#
_cell.length_a   1.000
_cell.length_b   1.000
_cell.length_c   1.000
_cell.angle_alpha   90.00
_cell.angle_beta   90.00
_cell.angle_gamma   90.00
#
_symmetry.space_group_name_H-M   'P 1'
#
loop_
_entity.id
_entity.type
_entity.pdbx_description
1 polymer ?
#
loop_
_entity_poly.entity_id
_entity_poly.type
_entity_poly.pdbx_seq_one_letter_code
_entity_poly.pdbx_strand_id
1 'polypeptide(L)'
;MGKRILVLDADGELLGKFADTYTAHLWSHFRILAPGFDGHVEVFDPHTRTSLVVGADECRSIIWGRVQNTAVACEERAEPDEPSLPELSVRQLSRRSMTHAWLTAGT
;
A
#
# COMPACT_ATOMS: atom_id res chain seq x y z
N MET A 1 -32.71 15.53 5.76
CA MET A 1 -31.59 16.47 6.01
C MET A 1 -30.33 15.85 5.43
N GLY A 2 -29.79 16.39 4.33
CA GLY A 2 -28.62 15.80 3.66
C GLY A 2 -27.35 15.96 4.50
N LYS A 3 -26.48 14.93 4.55
CA LYS A 3 -25.17 15.05 5.23
C LYS A 3 -24.33 16.07 4.45
N ARG A 4 -23.68 16.98 5.16
CA ARG A 4 -22.83 18.03 4.60
C ARG A 4 -21.41 17.50 4.40
N ILE A 5 -20.69 18.09 3.44
CA ILE A 5 -19.24 17.92 3.35
C ILE A 5 -18.60 18.74 4.47
N LEU A 6 -17.66 18.14 5.17
CA LEU A 6 -16.96 18.76 6.30
C LEU A 6 -15.57 19.18 5.84
N VAL A 7 -15.12 20.36 6.26
CA VAL A 7 -13.72 20.76 6.10
C VAL A 7 -13.12 20.92 7.48
N LEU A 8 -12.04 20.19 7.71
CA LEU A 8 -11.34 20.09 8.98
C LEU A 8 -9.92 20.66 8.82
N ASP A 9 -9.32 21.15 9.90
CA ASP A 9 -7.89 21.44 9.93
C ASP A 9 -7.06 20.19 10.26
N ALA A 10 -5.74 20.36 10.39
CA ALA A 10 -4.80 19.28 10.69
C ALA A 10 -5.01 18.64 12.07
N ASP A 11 -5.65 19.34 13.01
CA ASP A 11 -6.00 18.81 14.33
C ASP A 11 -7.37 18.12 14.34
N GLY A 12 -8.08 18.15 13.21
CA GLY A 12 -9.42 17.59 13.05
C GLY A 12 -10.53 18.54 13.51
N GLU A 13 -10.23 19.80 13.78
CA GLU A 13 -11.22 20.80 14.18
C GLU A 13 -12.02 21.28 12.96
N LEU A 14 -13.31 21.53 13.17
CA LEU A 14 -14.21 21.87 12.09
C LEU A 14 -14.05 23.32 11.64
N LEU A 15 -13.53 23.52 10.44
CA LEU A 15 -13.42 24.84 9.80
C LEU A 15 -14.66 25.23 9.01
N GLY A 16 -15.40 24.28 8.45
CA GLY A 16 -16.55 24.60 7.60
C GLY A 16 -17.46 23.42 7.23
N LYS A 17 -18.68 23.76 6.78
CA LYS A 17 -19.67 22.79 6.26
C LYS A 17 -20.19 23.26 4.90
N PHE A 18 -20.16 22.37 3.92
CA PHE A 18 -20.50 22.69 2.53
C PHE A 18 -21.60 21.76 2.00
N ALA A 19 -22.29 22.23 0.97
CA ALA A 19 -23.35 21.46 0.30
C ALA A 19 -22.78 20.34 -0.57
N ASP A 20 -21.62 20.56 -1.16
CA ASP A 20 -20.99 19.68 -2.14
C ASP A 20 -19.45 19.73 -2.05
N THR A 21 -18.80 18.70 -2.59
CA THR A 21 -17.35 18.50 -2.48
C THR A 21 -16.56 19.52 -3.29
N TYR A 22 -17.10 19.97 -4.42
CA TYR A 22 -16.42 20.93 -5.30
C TYR A 22 -16.26 22.29 -4.62
N THR A 23 -17.35 22.82 -4.04
CA THR A 23 -17.31 24.08 -3.30
C THR A 23 -16.38 24.00 -2.09
N ALA A 24 -16.40 22.89 -1.35
CA ALA A 24 -15.50 22.65 -0.22
C ALA A 24 -14.03 22.64 -0.66
N HIS A 25 -13.74 21.99 -1.79
CA HIS A 25 -12.39 21.88 -2.34
C HIS A 25 -11.84 23.22 -2.83
N LEU A 26 -12.63 24.01 -3.55
CA LEU A 26 -12.24 25.36 -3.96
C LEU A 26 -11.96 26.25 -2.75
N TRP A 27 -12.85 26.25 -1.76
CA TRP A 27 -12.65 27.02 -0.54
C TRP A 27 -11.35 26.62 0.18
N SER A 28 -11.09 25.31 0.23
CA SER A 28 -9.88 24.75 0.83
C SER A 28 -8.63 25.30 0.15
N HIS A 29 -8.57 25.31 -1.19
CA HIS A 29 -7.46 25.90 -1.93
C HIS A 29 -7.25 27.40 -1.65
N PHE A 30 -8.31 28.19 -1.51
CA PHE A 30 -8.15 29.59 -1.11
C PHE A 30 -7.64 29.72 0.33
N ARG A 31 -8.04 28.80 1.22
CA ARG A 31 -7.66 28.83 2.63
C ARG A 31 -6.19 28.52 2.85
N ILE A 32 -5.65 27.47 2.23
CA ILE A 32 -4.22 27.10 2.35
C ILE A 32 -3.28 28.16 1.77
N LEU A 33 -3.74 28.98 0.82
CA LEU A 33 -2.96 30.09 0.27
C LEU A 33 -3.05 31.38 1.12
N ALA A 34 -3.88 31.40 2.16
CA ALA A 34 -4.03 32.57 3.01
C ALA A 34 -2.76 32.81 3.85
N PRO A 35 -2.29 34.06 3.97
CA PRO A 35 -1.13 34.38 4.80
C PRO A 35 -1.31 33.91 6.24
N GLY A 36 -0.29 33.22 6.78
CA GLY A 36 -0.30 32.70 8.15
C GLY A 36 -1.09 31.41 8.35
N PHE A 37 -1.60 30.80 7.28
CA PHE A 37 -2.05 29.41 7.33
C PHE A 37 -0.83 28.49 7.22
N ASP A 38 -0.66 27.58 8.17
CA ASP A 38 0.36 26.54 8.15
C ASP A 38 -0.32 25.18 8.23
N GLY A 39 0.15 24.23 7.43
CA GLY A 39 -0.41 22.88 7.35
C GLY A 39 -1.38 22.64 6.19
N HIS A 40 -2.37 21.78 6.43
CA HIS A 40 -3.31 21.29 5.44
C HIS A 40 -4.75 21.36 5.95
N VAL A 41 -5.69 21.20 5.03
CA VAL A 41 -7.10 21.01 5.37
C VAL A 41 -7.60 19.69 4.83
N GLU A 42 -8.52 19.06 5.54
CA GLU A 42 -9.15 17.81 5.14
C GLU A 42 -10.60 18.06 4.74
N VAL A 43 -10.93 17.80 3.49
CA VAL A 43 -12.31 17.80 2.97
C VAL A 43 -12.88 16.40 3.10
N PHE A 44 -13.70 16.16 4.10
CA PHE A 44 -14.34 14.86 4.35
C PHE A 44 -15.76 14.82 3.80
N ASP A 45 -16.02 13.84 2.93
CA ASP A 45 -17.35 13.47 2.46
C ASP A 45 -17.90 12.26 3.24
N PRO A 46 -18.88 12.46 4.14
CA PRO A 46 -19.46 11.37 4.93
C PRO A 46 -20.29 10.37 4.12
N HIS A 47 -20.68 10.70 2.88
CA HIS A 47 -21.48 9.82 2.02
C HIS A 47 -20.61 8.77 1.35
N THR A 48 -19.52 9.23 0.71
CA THR A 48 -18.56 8.36 0.04
C THR A 48 -17.50 7.82 0.99
N ARG A 49 -17.40 8.38 2.20
CA ARG A 49 -16.33 8.12 3.18
C ARG A 49 -14.96 8.34 2.54
N THR A 50 -14.82 9.47 1.87
CA THR A 50 -13.57 9.88 1.24
C THR A 50 -13.12 11.18 1.88
N SER A 51 -11.82 11.28 2.13
CA SER A 51 -11.18 12.52 2.53
C SER A 51 -10.24 12.99 1.44
N LEU A 52 -10.25 14.28 1.17
CA LEU A 52 -9.27 14.94 0.33
C LEU A 52 -8.46 15.89 1.20
N VAL A 53 -7.18 15.58 1.36
CA VAL A 53 -6.21 16.42 2.05
C VAL A 53 -5.66 17.42 1.05
N VAL A 54 -5.82 18.71 1.33
CA VAL A 54 -5.39 19.82 0.49
C VAL A 54 -4.27 20.56 1.23
N GLY A 55 -3.05 20.49 0.70
CA GLY A 55 -1.88 21.23 1.16
C GLY A 55 -1.43 22.27 0.12
N ALA A 56 -0.46 23.11 0.49
CA ALA A 56 0.01 24.20 -0.37
C ALA A 56 0.53 23.73 -1.74
N ASP A 57 1.25 22.61 -1.76
CA ASP A 57 1.91 22.08 -2.97
C ASP A 57 1.33 20.75 -3.45
N GLU A 58 0.50 20.09 -2.65
CA GLU A 58 -0.02 18.77 -2.97
C GLU A 58 -1.47 18.56 -2.53
N CYS A 59 -2.15 17.65 -3.22
CA CYS A 59 -3.48 17.17 -2.85
C CYS A 59 -3.47 15.64 -2.83
N ARG A 60 -3.98 15.05 -1.75
CA ARG A 60 -4.01 13.60 -1.54
C ARG A 60 -5.42 13.13 -1.18
N SER A 61 -5.89 12.09 -1.87
CA SER A 61 -7.17 11.44 -1.56
C SER A 61 -6.97 10.21 -0.66
N ILE A 62 -7.85 10.04 0.32
CA ILE A 62 -7.91 8.92 1.26
C ILE A 62 -9.32 8.35 1.21
N ILE A 63 -9.45 7.07 0.86
CA ILE A 63 -10.75 6.38 0.83
C ILE A 63 -10.86 5.51 2.08
N TRP A 64 -11.83 5.82 2.94
CA TRP A 64 -12.06 5.09 4.19
C TRP A 64 -12.94 3.86 3.94
N GLY A 65 -12.29 2.74 3.66
CA GLY A 65 -12.93 1.44 3.56
C GLY A 65 -13.24 0.80 4.92
N ARG A 66 -14.00 -0.30 4.92
CA ARG A 66 -14.01 -1.21 6.07
C ARG A 66 -12.64 -1.86 6.16
N VAL A 67 -11.97 -1.74 7.32
CA VAL A 67 -10.85 -2.62 7.65
C VAL A 67 -11.42 -4.04 7.78
N GLN A 68 -11.28 -4.86 6.75
CA GLN A 68 -11.19 -6.31 6.95
C GLN A 68 -9.77 -6.54 7.43
N ASN A 69 -9.60 -7.03 8.66
CA ASN A 69 -8.31 -7.50 9.16
C ASN A 69 -7.87 -8.71 8.32
N THR A 70 -7.28 -8.47 7.16
CA THR A 70 -6.42 -9.46 6.51
C THR A 70 -5.03 -9.21 7.05
N ALA A 71 -4.67 -9.93 8.10
CA ALA A 71 -3.27 -10.07 8.49
C ALA A 71 -2.57 -10.75 7.31
N VAL A 72 -1.96 -9.95 6.43
CA VAL A 72 -0.90 -10.46 5.57
C VAL A 72 0.26 -10.66 6.51
N ALA A 73 0.55 -11.91 6.87
CA ALA A 73 1.81 -12.25 7.49
C ALA A 73 2.89 -11.68 6.56
N CYS A 74 3.63 -10.68 7.02
CA CYS A 74 4.92 -10.38 6.43
C CYS A 74 5.69 -11.69 6.56
N GLU A 75 5.94 -12.39 5.45
CA GLU A 75 6.93 -13.46 5.44
C GLU A 75 8.20 -12.85 6.03
N GLU A 76 8.51 -13.29 7.24
CA GLU A 76 9.81 -13.09 7.85
C GLU A 76 10.81 -13.62 6.82
N ARG A 77 11.65 -12.71 6.32
CA ARG A 77 12.64 -13.04 5.31
C ARG A 77 13.56 -14.08 5.94
N ALA A 78 13.35 -15.35 5.62
CA ALA A 78 14.22 -16.42 6.06
C ALA A 78 15.64 -16.05 5.63
N GLU A 79 16.53 -15.87 6.62
CA GLU A 79 17.95 -15.80 6.35
C GLU A 79 18.33 -17.07 5.58
N PRO A 80 19.08 -16.97 4.47
CA PRO A 80 19.45 -18.16 3.71
C PRO A 80 20.36 -19.03 4.59
N ASP A 81 19.88 -20.21 4.98
CA ASP A 81 20.69 -21.26 5.56
C ASP A 81 21.91 -21.50 4.66
N GLU A 82 23.09 -21.28 5.21
CA GLU A 82 24.38 -21.57 4.59
C GLU A 82 24.39 -23.06 4.18
N PRO A 83 24.66 -23.42 2.90
CA PRO A 83 24.59 -24.82 2.51
C PRO A 83 25.77 -25.58 3.11
N SER A 84 25.49 -26.33 4.18
CA SER A 84 26.40 -27.37 4.70
C SER A 84 26.69 -28.38 3.59
N LEU A 85 27.97 -28.49 3.21
CA LEU A 85 28.50 -29.45 2.24
C LEU A 85 28.04 -30.89 2.60
N PRO A 86 27.66 -31.72 1.62
CA PRO A 86 27.23 -33.08 1.91
C PRO A 86 28.42 -33.94 2.35
N GLU A 87 28.36 -34.46 3.58
CA GLU A 87 29.22 -35.56 4.00
C GLU A 87 28.92 -36.80 3.14
N LEU A 88 29.93 -37.19 2.35
CA LEU A 88 29.95 -38.44 1.60
C LEU A 88 29.95 -39.64 2.57
N SER A 89 28.77 -40.15 2.91
CA SER A 89 28.64 -41.50 3.45
C SER A 89 28.59 -42.53 2.32
N VAL A 90 29.78 -42.97 1.92
CA VAL A 90 30.01 -44.16 1.10
C VAL A 90 29.56 -45.38 1.89
N ARG A 91 28.36 -45.90 1.64
CA ARG A 91 28.02 -47.31 1.86
C ARG A 91 26.75 -47.68 1.11
N GLN A 92 26.83 -48.85 0.47
CA GLN A 92 25.78 -49.60 -0.24
C GLN A 92 25.62 -49.31 -1.74
N LEU A 93 26.69 -49.70 -2.47
CA LEU A 93 26.60 -50.72 -3.52
C LEU A 93 25.30 -51.57 -3.48
N SER A 94 24.66 -51.77 -4.64
CA SER A 94 24.66 -53.09 -5.32
C SER A 94 23.49 -53.29 -6.29
N ARG A 95 23.86 -53.61 -7.56
CA ARG A 95 23.13 -54.37 -8.62
C ARG A 95 22.01 -53.59 -9.34
N ARG A 96 21.90 -53.56 -10.68
CA ARG A 96 22.34 -54.45 -11.78
C ARG A 96 22.29 -53.62 -13.08
N SER A 97 23.37 -53.58 -13.86
CA SER A 97 23.56 -54.29 -15.15
C SER A 97 22.83 -53.74 -16.38
N MET A 98 23.67 -53.23 -17.31
CA MET A 98 23.65 -53.34 -18.78
C MET A 98 22.46 -52.67 -19.51
N THR A 99 22.59 -51.98 -20.64
CA THR A 99 23.28 -52.38 -21.89
C THR A 99 23.15 -51.20 -22.90
N HIS A 100 24.24 -50.82 -23.59
CA HIS A 100 24.33 -50.31 -24.99
C HIS A 100 23.48 -49.07 -25.43
N ALA A 101 23.83 -48.21 -26.39
CA ALA A 101 24.92 -47.99 -27.35
C ALA A 101 24.67 -46.58 -27.96
N TRP A 102 25.66 -45.69 -28.03
CA TRP A 102 26.42 -45.23 -29.22
C TRP A 102 25.71 -44.35 -30.28
N LEU A 103 26.47 -43.31 -30.71
CA LEU A 103 26.46 -42.56 -32.00
C LEU A 103 25.35 -41.51 -32.17
N THR A 104 25.50 -40.32 -32.77
CA THR A 104 26.57 -39.55 -33.47
C THR A 104 25.94 -38.17 -33.81
N ALA A 105 26.67 -37.06 -33.62
CA ALA A 105 27.32 -36.22 -34.64
C ALA A 105 26.43 -35.24 -35.44
N GLY A 106 26.98 -34.02 -35.58
CA GLY A 106 26.68 -33.02 -36.62
C GLY A 106 25.45 -32.18 -36.35
N THR A 107 25.47 -30.84 -36.42
CA THR A 107 26.46 -29.85 -36.86
C THR A 107 25.94 -28.50 -36.38
#